data_AF-A0A0L7KXR5-F1
#
_entry.id   AF-A0A0L7KXR5-F1
#
_cell.length_a   1.000
_cell.length_b   1.000
_cell.length_c   1.000
_cell.angle_alpha   90.00
_cell.angle_beta   90.00
_cell.angle_gamma   90.00
#
_symmetry.space_group_name_H-M   'P 1'
#
loop_
_entity.id
_entity.type
_entity.pdbx_description
1 polymer ?
#
loop_
_entity_poly.entity_id
_entity_poly.type
_entity_poly.pdbx_seq_one_letter_code
_entity_poly.pdbx_strand_id
1 'polypeptide(L)'
;MSWNKLVCNKKDLHLLGTLSGGQSFRWTFNKESEEWIGVFSKTVWKLRQKDDLLQYIVVGSLLNKAKSKKNKSESPENKDQISSLVEKLCTHYGEEICQHDGVTYYAFPEVEKLSQSKVESELRNLGFGYRAKFIQKSASQIVEWGGCDWFKSLQDMKYKDARVELMKLHGIGPKVADCICLMSLKHLESLPVDTHVYQIAAQNYLPHLRGKKNVTEKMYAEIGDHFRTLY
;
A
#
# COMPACT_ATOMS: atom_id res chain seq x y z
N MET A 1 -17.33 1.46 23.38
CA MET A 1 -17.77 0.88 22.08
C MET A 1 -17.71 -0.63 22.18
N SER A 2 -18.70 -1.34 21.66
CA SER A 2 -18.70 -2.81 21.59
C SER A 2 -17.95 -3.30 20.36
N TRP A 3 -17.28 -4.45 20.49
CA TRP A 3 -16.59 -5.11 19.37
C TRP A 3 -17.58 -5.91 18.53
N ASN A 4 -17.57 -5.66 17.22
CA ASN A 4 -18.22 -6.54 16.25
C ASN A 4 -17.32 -7.75 15.98
N LYS A 5 -17.90 -8.83 15.45
CA LYS A 5 -17.21 -10.12 15.29
C LYS A 5 -17.51 -10.73 13.93
N LEU A 6 -16.48 -11.30 13.32
CA LEU A 6 -16.56 -12.14 12.12
C LEU A 6 -15.89 -13.47 12.44
N VAL A 7 -16.53 -14.57 12.03
CA VAL A 7 -15.90 -15.89 12.11
C VAL A 7 -14.77 -15.93 11.10
N CYS A 8 -13.56 -16.19 11.57
CA CYS A 8 -12.35 -16.19 10.76
C CYS A 8 -11.29 -17.07 11.44
N ASN A 9 -11.02 -18.25 10.89
CA ASN A 9 -10.06 -19.16 11.48
C ASN A 9 -8.65 -18.56 11.43
N LYS A 10 -7.84 -18.77 12.47
CA LYS A 10 -6.44 -18.31 12.49
C LYS A 10 -5.59 -18.89 11.34
N LYS A 11 -5.98 -20.04 10.80
CA LYS A 11 -5.32 -20.65 9.64
C LYS A 11 -5.59 -19.90 8.34
N ASP A 12 -6.74 -19.22 8.24
CA ASP A 12 -7.14 -18.47 7.05
C ASP A 12 -6.58 -17.04 7.07
N LEU A 13 -6.48 -16.45 8.25
CA LEU A 13 -5.96 -15.10 8.45
C LEU A 13 -5.10 -15.03 9.71
N HIS A 14 -3.91 -14.46 9.58
CA HIS A 14 -3.09 -14.06 10.72
C HIS A 14 -2.79 -12.57 10.61
N LEU A 15 -3.43 -11.75 11.46
CA LEU A 15 -3.33 -10.29 11.36
C LEU A 15 -1.89 -9.78 11.40
N LEU A 16 -1.08 -10.33 12.32
CA LEU A 16 0.32 -9.91 12.45
C LEU A 16 1.09 -10.15 11.14
N GLY A 17 1.05 -11.37 10.60
CA GLY A 17 1.76 -11.69 9.35
C GLY A 17 1.23 -10.92 8.14
N THR A 18 -0.07 -10.62 8.12
CA THR A 18 -0.71 -9.90 7.01
C THR A 18 -0.40 -8.41 7.03
N LEU A 19 -0.61 -7.76 8.18
CA LEU A 19 -0.51 -6.31 8.32
C LEU A 19 0.93 -5.83 8.51
N SER A 20 1.86 -6.69 8.92
CA SER A 20 3.30 -6.39 8.92
C SER A 20 4.02 -6.83 7.64
N GLY A 21 3.34 -7.49 6.70
CA GLY A 21 3.94 -8.08 5.51
C GLY A 21 4.29 -7.10 4.38
N GLY A 22 4.17 -5.79 4.61
CA GLY A 22 4.47 -4.76 3.61
C GLY A 22 3.44 -4.62 2.47
N GLN A 23 2.28 -5.27 2.59
CA GLN A 23 1.16 -5.15 1.64
C GLN A 23 0.39 -3.84 1.85
N SER A 24 0.32 -3.37 3.09
CA SER A 24 -0.28 -2.08 3.46
C SER A 24 0.60 -1.39 4.49
N PHE A 25 0.64 -0.06 4.40
CA PHE A 25 1.39 0.81 5.31
C PHE A 25 0.45 1.72 6.12
N ARG A 26 -0.86 1.39 6.16
CA ARG A 26 -1.93 2.16 6.80
C ARG A 26 -2.41 1.55 8.11
N TRP A 27 -1.63 0.65 8.70
CA TRP A 27 -1.95 -0.07 9.93
C TRP A 27 -0.80 0.03 10.93
N THR A 28 -1.13 0.32 12.18
CA THR A 28 -0.20 0.41 13.30
C THR A 28 -0.65 -0.56 14.39
N PHE A 29 0.29 -1.31 14.95
CA PHE A 29 0.01 -2.25 16.05
C PHE A 29 0.32 -1.62 17.40
N ASN A 30 -0.67 -1.60 18.29
CA ASN A 30 -0.49 -1.24 19.69
C ASN A 30 -0.18 -2.51 20.49
N LYS A 31 1.03 -2.59 21.05
CA LYS A 31 1.50 -3.74 21.83
C LYS A 31 0.81 -3.89 23.19
N GLU A 32 0.39 -2.78 23.80
CA GLU A 32 -0.23 -2.80 25.13
C GLU A 32 -1.65 -3.35 25.07
N SER A 33 -2.41 -2.98 24.04
CA SER A 33 -3.79 -3.45 23.85
C SER A 33 -3.91 -4.67 22.94
N GLU A 34 -2.81 -5.10 22.30
CA GLU A 34 -2.78 -6.14 21.27
C GLU A 34 -3.77 -5.90 20.12
N GLU A 35 -3.89 -4.63 19.71
CA GLU A 35 -4.86 -4.17 18.71
C GLU A 35 -4.16 -3.47 17.55
N TRP A 36 -4.69 -3.66 16.36
CA TRP A 36 -4.33 -2.90 15.18
C TRP A 36 -5.28 -1.71 15.05
N ILE A 37 -4.75 -0.55 14.68
CA ILE A 37 -5.55 0.59 14.24
C ILE A 37 -5.07 1.03 12.86
N GLY A 38 -6.00 1.38 11.98
CA GLY A 38 -5.64 1.76 10.62
C GLY A 38 -6.79 2.32 9.82
N VAL A 39 -6.46 2.76 8.60
CA VAL A 39 -7.42 3.37 7.68
C VAL A 39 -7.70 2.43 6.52
N PHE A 40 -8.97 2.08 6.34
CA PHE A 40 -9.47 1.32 5.21
C PHE A 40 -10.80 1.89 4.73
N SER A 41 -10.95 2.09 3.42
CA SER A 41 -12.18 2.62 2.81
C SER A 41 -12.69 3.91 3.47
N LYS A 42 -11.81 4.92 3.58
CA LYS A 42 -12.09 6.23 4.20
C LYS A 42 -12.68 6.15 5.63
N THR A 43 -12.33 5.08 6.34
CA THR A 43 -12.83 4.74 7.66
C THR A 43 -11.68 4.27 8.53
N VAL A 44 -11.68 4.67 9.80
CA VAL A 44 -10.69 4.24 10.80
C VAL A 44 -11.25 3.04 11.53
N TRP A 45 -10.47 1.96 11.54
CA TRP A 45 -10.84 0.68 12.12
C TRP A 45 -9.86 0.29 13.21
N LYS A 46 -10.38 -0.32 14.28
CA LYS A 46 -9.58 -1.15 15.17
C LYS A 46 -9.85 -2.60 14.88
N LEU A 47 -8.81 -3.42 14.80
CA LEU A 47 -8.89 -4.86 14.59
C LEU A 47 -8.13 -5.59 15.68
N ARG A 48 -8.63 -6.75 16.09
CA ARG A 48 -7.86 -7.74 16.85
C ARG A 48 -8.37 -9.13 16.54
N GLN A 49 -7.53 -10.12 16.73
CA GLN A 49 -7.89 -11.51 16.48
C GLN A 49 -7.82 -12.28 17.79
N LYS A 50 -8.93 -12.92 18.17
CA LYS A 50 -9.02 -13.77 19.36
C LYS A 50 -9.69 -15.06 18.95
N ASP A 51 -9.03 -16.18 19.23
CA ASP A 51 -9.45 -17.51 18.77
C ASP A 51 -9.75 -17.49 17.26
N ASP A 52 -10.84 -18.10 16.82
CA ASP A 52 -11.30 -18.10 15.42
C ASP A 52 -12.24 -16.92 15.09
N LEU A 53 -12.02 -15.77 15.75
CA LEU A 53 -12.80 -14.57 15.53
C LEU A 53 -11.90 -13.38 15.19
N LEU A 54 -12.19 -12.75 14.05
CA LEU A 54 -11.75 -11.39 13.77
C LEU A 54 -12.73 -10.43 14.45
N GLN A 55 -12.23 -9.63 15.39
CA GLN A 55 -13.01 -8.60 16.07
C GLN A 55 -12.66 -7.24 15.50
N TYR A 56 -13.67 -6.39 15.28
CA TYR A 56 -13.45 -5.04 14.79
C TYR A 56 -14.33 -3.97 15.44
N ILE A 57 -13.84 -2.72 15.42
CA ILE A 57 -14.57 -1.50 15.78
C ILE A 57 -14.38 -0.47 14.66
N VAL A 58 -15.46 0.21 14.29
CA VAL A 58 -15.40 1.43 13.47
C VAL A 58 -15.23 2.62 14.41
N VAL A 59 -14.10 3.31 14.33
CA VAL A 59 -13.77 4.46 15.19
C VAL A 59 -14.37 5.75 14.61
N GLY A 60 -14.27 5.93 13.29
CA GLY A 60 -14.81 7.08 12.57
C GLY A 60 -14.80 6.84 11.07
N SER A 61 -15.70 7.48 10.33
CA SER A 61 -15.86 7.27 8.89
C SER A 61 -16.27 8.54 8.16
N LEU A 62 -15.64 8.81 7.02
CA LEU A 62 -16.11 9.84 6.09
C LEU A 62 -17.36 9.42 5.31
N LEU A 63 -17.68 8.13 5.29
CA LEU A 63 -18.87 7.61 4.62
C LEU A 63 -20.14 7.97 5.40
N ASN A 64 -20.03 8.13 6.72
CA ASN A 64 -21.11 8.49 7.62
C ASN A 64 -20.89 9.92 8.12
N LYS A 65 -21.20 10.93 7.30
CA LYS A 65 -20.92 12.35 7.59
C LYS A 65 -21.63 12.85 8.87
N ALA A 66 -20.93 12.78 10.00
CA ALA A 66 -21.12 13.68 11.13
C ALA A 66 -19.81 14.44 11.35
N LYS A 67 -19.81 15.74 11.05
CA LYS A 67 -18.63 16.61 11.05
C LYS A 67 -18.02 16.68 12.46
N SER A 68 -16.71 16.43 12.59
CA SER A 68 -15.93 16.77 13.80
C SER A 68 -15.07 18.01 13.56
N LYS A 69 -14.75 18.72 14.66
CA LYS A 69 -14.02 19.99 14.71
C LYS A 69 -12.49 19.76 14.76
N LYS A 70 -11.76 20.63 14.07
CA LYS A 70 -10.29 20.72 14.05
C LYS A 70 -9.69 20.93 15.44
N ASN A 71 -8.68 20.14 15.79
CA ASN A 71 -7.60 20.50 16.70
C ASN A 71 -6.28 19.88 16.21
N LYS A 72 -5.16 20.57 16.41
CA LYS A 72 -3.82 20.09 16.06
C LYS A 72 -3.48 18.84 16.87
N SER A 73 -2.87 17.86 16.21
CA SER A 73 -2.51 16.57 16.80
C SER A 73 -1.23 16.01 16.18
N GLU A 74 -0.59 15.13 16.95
CA GLU A 74 0.63 14.44 16.59
C GLU A 74 0.34 13.22 15.72
N SER A 75 1.25 12.95 14.78
CA SER A 75 1.19 11.75 13.94
C SER A 75 1.68 10.54 14.74
N PRO A 76 1.08 9.36 14.58
CA PRO A 76 1.52 8.17 15.29
C PRO A 76 2.96 7.82 14.87
N GLU A 77 3.80 7.43 15.84
CA GLU A 77 5.20 7.06 15.59
C GLU A 77 5.29 5.74 14.79
N ASN A 78 5.58 5.84 13.50
CA ASN A 78 5.83 4.71 12.63
C ASN A 78 7.34 4.49 12.44
N LYS A 79 7.82 3.28 12.76
CA LYS A 79 9.25 2.92 12.68
C LYS A 79 9.73 2.63 11.24
N ASP A 80 8.80 2.35 10.33
CA ASP A 80 9.11 2.10 8.91
C ASP A 80 9.11 3.39 8.09
N GLN A 81 10.17 3.61 7.32
CA GLN A 81 10.34 4.82 6.50
C GLN A 81 9.20 5.01 5.50
N ILE A 82 8.71 3.94 4.86
CA ILE A 82 7.60 4.01 3.91
C ILE A 82 6.32 4.39 4.63
N SER A 83 6.01 3.76 5.76
CA SER A 83 4.83 4.10 6.57
C SER A 83 4.85 5.57 7.01
N SER A 84 6.00 6.08 7.46
CA SER A 84 6.16 7.51 7.79
C SER A 84 5.89 8.43 6.59
N LEU A 85 6.40 8.09 5.41
CA LEU A 85 6.13 8.87 4.19
C LEU A 85 4.65 8.82 3.80
N VAL A 86 4.02 7.65 3.86
CA VAL A 86 2.58 7.50 3.57
C VAL A 86 1.73 8.29 4.56
N GLU A 87 2.07 8.31 5.85
CA GLU A 87 1.38 9.15 6.82
C GLU A 87 1.53 10.64 6.51
N LYS A 88 2.74 11.12 6.20
CA LYS A 88 2.95 12.52 5.79
C LYS A 88 2.12 12.88 4.56
N LEU A 89 2.03 11.98 3.58
CA LEU A 89 1.22 12.17 2.38
C LEU A 89 -0.27 12.35 2.73
N CYS A 90 -0.79 11.46 3.59
CA CYS A 90 -2.19 11.49 4.00
C CYS A 90 -2.52 12.70 4.89
N THR A 91 -1.63 13.07 5.82
CA THR A 91 -1.84 14.25 6.66
C THR A 91 -1.86 15.55 5.85
N HIS A 92 -1.04 15.65 4.80
CA HIS A 92 -0.92 16.89 4.02
C HIS A 92 -1.98 17.02 2.91
N TYR A 93 -2.35 15.93 2.23
CA TYR A 93 -3.29 15.97 1.09
C TYR A 93 -4.61 15.21 1.33
N GLY A 94 -4.68 14.38 2.36
CA GLY A 94 -5.85 13.58 2.70
C GLY A 94 -6.98 14.40 3.33
N GLU A 95 -8.17 13.81 3.37
CA GLU A 95 -9.30 14.36 4.12
C GLU A 95 -9.29 13.80 5.55
N GLU A 96 -9.49 14.65 6.54
CA GLU A 96 -9.56 14.24 7.95
C GLU A 96 -10.78 13.34 8.19
N ILE A 97 -10.55 12.13 8.72
CA ILE A 97 -11.62 11.16 9.02
C ILE A 97 -12.15 11.39 10.44
N CYS A 98 -11.26 11.29 11.44
CA CYS A 98 -11.58 11.49 12.85
C CYS A 98 -10.30 11.67 13.68
N GLN A 99 -10.48 12.12 14.93
CA GLN A 99 -9.45 12.10 15.96
C GLN A 99 -9.74 10.98 16.96
N HIS A 100 -8.72 10.21 17.34
CA HIS A 100 -8.81 9.14 18.33
C HIS A 100 -7.51 9.07 19.13
N ASP A 101 -7.61 9.04 20.46
CA ASP A 101 -6.48 8.97 21.40
C ASP A 101 -5.39 10.02 21.11
N GLY A 102 -5.81 11.26 20.85
CA GLY A 102 -4.91 12.36 20.55
C GLY A 102 -4.33 12.38 19.13
N VAL A 103 -4.55 11.34 18.32
CA VAL A 103 -4.06 11.22 16.94
C VAL A 103 -5.17 11.53 15.94
N THR A 104 -4.88 12.32 14.90
CA THR A 104 -5.81 12.55 13.77
C THR A 104 -5.50 11.63 12.61
N TYR A 105 -6.53 10.95 12.12
CA TYR A 105 -6.45 10.03 10.99
C TYR A 105 -7.01 10.67 9.73
N TYR A 106 -6.32 10.47 8.61
CA TYR A 106 -6.68 11.02 7.31
C TYR A 106 -6.94 9.91 6.29
N ALA A 107 -7.82 10.15 5.32
CA ALA A 107 -7.98 9.30 4.16
C ALA A 107 -6.77 9.42 3.23
N PHE A 108 -6.55 8.39 2.39
CA PHE A 108 -5.56 8.49 1.33
C PHE A 108 -5.99 9.60 0.34
N PRO A 109 -5.06 10.43 -0.19
CA PRO A 109 -5.42 11.55 -1.05
C PRO A 109 -6.05 11.11 -2.37
N GLU A 110 -6.99 11.91 -2.87
CA GLU A 110 -7.51 11.79 -4.24
C GLU A 110 -6.43 12.19 -5.25
N VAL A 111 -6.43 11.55 -6.43
CA VAL A 111 -5.38 11.73 -7.44
C VAL A 111 -5.30 13.16 -7.96
N GLU A 112 -6.42 13.87 -8.04
CA GLU A 112 -6.52 15.27 -8.48
C GLU A 112 -5.81 16.23 -7.53
N LYS A 113 -5.71 15.88 -6.24
CA LYS A 113 -4.93 16.68 -5.28
C LYS A 113 -3.43 16.51 -5.51
N LEU A 114 -3.01 15.33 -5.95
CA LEU A 114 -1.60 14.98 -6.18
C LEU A 114 -1.10 15.39 -7.57
N SER A 115 -1.99 15.65 -8.53
CA SER A 115 -1.61 16.06 -9.88
C SER A 115 -1.16 17.52 -9.99
N GLN A 116 -1.45 18.36 -8.98
CA GLN A 116 -1.14 19.78 -9.02
C GLN A 116 0.37 20.06 -9.15
N SER A 117 0.75 21.07 -9.92
CA SER A 117 2.16 21.37 -10.24
C SER A 117 3.05 21.63 -9.03
N LYS A 118 2.50 22.20 -7.96
CA LYS A 118 3.21 22.50 -6.71
C LYS A 118 3.54 21.27 -5.85
N VAL A 119 2.90 20.12 -6.10
CA VAL A 119 3.00 18.92 -5.26
C VAL A 119 4.42 18.37 -5.23
N GLU A 120 5.17 18.41 -6.35
CA GLU A 120 6.55 17.93 -6.36
C GLU A 120 7.41 18.69 -5.34
N SER A 121 7.37 20.03 -5.37
CA SER A 121 8.16 20.86 -4.44
C SER A 121 7.74 20.65 -2.98
N GLU A 122 6.44 20.54 -2.71
CA GLU A 122 5.92 20.30 -1.37
C GLU A 122 6.39 18.92 -0.84
N LEU A 123 6.28 17.86 -1.64
CA LEU A 123 6.75 16.52 -1.27
C LEU A 123 8.27 16.44 -1.07
N ARG A 124 9.07 17.21 -1.84
CA ARG A 124 10.51 17.31 -1.61
C ARG A 124 10.80 17.87 -0.22
N ASN A 125 10.10 18.93 0.17
CA ASN A 125 10.23 19.53 1.50
C ASN A 125 9.79 18.59 2.63
N LEU A 126 8.85 17.68 2.37
CA LEU A 126 8.38 16.66 3.32
C LEU A 126 9.31 15.43 3.43
N GLY A 127 10.38 15.37 2.62
CA GLY A 127 11.39 14.32 2.68
C GLY A 127 11.19 13.14 1.73
N PHE A 128 10.36 13.29 0.69
CA PHE A 128 10.17 12.23 -0.32
C PHE A 128 11.35 12.10 -1.28
N GLY A 129 12.27 13.07 -1.29
CA GLY A 129 13.45 13.07 -2.15
C GLY A 129 13.08 13.04 -3.63
N TYR A 130 13.78 12.21 -4.42
CA TYR A 130 13.52 12.08 -5.86
C TYR A 130 12.13 11.49 -6.17
N ARG A 131 11.52 10.74 -5.24
CA ARG A 131 10.21 10.12 -5.43
C ARG A 131 9.07 11.14 -5.50
N ALA A 132 9.28 12.34 -4.98
CA ALA A 132 8.34 13.46 -5.11
C ALA A 132 7.93 13.70 -6.58
N LYS A 133 8.92 13.67 -7.49
CA LYS A 133 8.70 13.82 -8.93
C LYS A 133 7.84 12.68 -9.49
N PHE A 134 8.11 11.45 -9.05
CA PHE A 134 7.37 10.26 -9.52
C PHE A 134 5.90 10.33 -9.13
N ILE A 135 5.61 10.71 -7.89
CA ILE A 135 4.24 10.85 -7.37
C ILE A 135 3.47 11.92 -8.15
N GLN A 136 4.01 13.13 -8.24
CA GLN A 136 3.32 14.25 -8.92
C GLN A 136 3.11 13.95 -10.41
N LYS A 137 4.16 13.47 -11.11
CA LYS A 137 4.07 13.19 -12.55
C LYS A 137 3.13 12.03 -12.85
N SER A 138 3.19 10.95 -12.08
CA SER A 138 2.25 9.83 -12.24
C SER A 138 0.81 10.28 -11.97
N ALA A 139 0.55 11.06 -10.92
CA ALA A 139 -0.79 11.57 -10.64
C ALA A 139 -1.31 12.48 -11.77
N SER A 140 -0.45 13.35 -12.31
CA SER A 140 -0.78 14.19 -13.47
C SER A 140 -1.11 13.35 -14.70
N GLN A 141 -0.31 12.32 -15.02
CA GLN A 141 -0.57 11.42 -16.16
C GLN A 141 -1.87 10.64 -15.98
N ILE A 142 -2.13 10.12 -14.78
CA ILE A 142 -3.37 9.39 -14.47
C ILE A 142 -4.59 10.28 -14.71
N VAL A 143 -4.58 11.52 -14.21
CA VAL A 143 -5.68 12.48 -14.44
C VAL A 143 -5.86 12.77 -15.93
N GLU A 144 -4.77 12.96 -16.67
CA GLU A 144 -4.80 13.17 -18.13
C GLU A 144 -5.37 11.96 -18.89
N TRP A 145 -5.11 10.75 -18.43
CA TRP A 145 -5.60 9.51 -19.05
C TRP A 145 -7.04 9.14 -18.66
N GLY A 146 -7.73 9.95 -17.85
CA GLY A 146 -9.12 9.71 -17.45
C GLY A 146 -9.30 9.28 -15.99
N GLY A 147 -8.27 9.42 -15.15
CA GLY A 147 -8.35 9.26 -13.70
C GLY A 147 -8.84 7.87 -13.29
N CYS A 148 -9.95 7.83 -12.54
CA CYS A 148 -10.56 6.59 -12.09
C CYS A 148 -11.00 5.66 -13.24
N ASP A 149 -11.38 6.20 -14.39
CA ASP A 149 -11.83 5.35 -15.51
C ASP A 149 -10.66 4.65 -16.19
N TRP A 150 -9.50 5.31 -16.28
CA TRP A 150 -8.25 4.65 -16.68
C TRP A 150 -7.89 3.52 -15.71
N PHE A 151 -7.98 3.77 -14.40
CA PHE A 151 -7.69 2.72 -13.41
C PHE A 151 -8.64 1.53 -13.53
N LYS A 152 -9.95 1.76 -13.73
CA LYS A 152 -10.91 0.67 -13.97
C LYS A 152 -10.53 -0.16 -15.20
N SER A 153 -10.09 0.49 -16.28
CA SER A 153 -9.67 -0.22 -17.49
C SER A 153 -8.51 -1.20 -17.22
N LEU A 154 -7.59 -0.87 -16.30
CA LEU A 154 -6.51 -1.78 -15.89
C LEU A 154 -7.02 -3.04 -15.19
N GLN A 155 -8.14 -2.96 -14.45
CA GLN A 155 -8.70 -4.10 -13.73
C GLN A 155 -9.28 -5.16 -14.67
N ASP A 156 -9.66 -4.76 -15.88
CA ASP A 156 -10.20 -5.64 -16.93
C ASP A 156 -9.12 -6.19 -17.86
N MET A 157 -7.89 -5.67 -17.79
CA MET A 157 -6.77 -6.11 -18.62
C MET A 157 -6.20 -7.45 -18.13
N LYS A 158 -5.48 -8.13 -19.02
CA LYS A 158 -4.64 -9.28 -18.65
C LYS A 158 -3.38 -8.79 -17.96
N TYR A 159 -2.80 -9.62 -17.09
CA TYR A 159 -1.62 -9.28 -16.29
C TYR A 159 -0.48 -8.64 -17.10
N LYS A 160 -0.10 -9.25 -18.23
CA LYS A 160 1.01 -8.74 -19.06
C LYS A 160 0.72 -7.35 -19.62
N ASP A 161 -0.51 -7.11 -20.05
CA ASP A 161 -0.92 -5.83 -20.64
C ASP A 161 -1.03 -4.74 -19.56
N ALA A 162 -1.68 -5.06 -18.43
CA ALA A 162 -1.79 -4.17 -17.28
C ALA A 162 -0.42 -3.75 -16.74
N ARG A 163 0.53 -4.70 -16.67
CA ARG A 163 1.91 -4.43 -16.23
C ARG A 163 2.63 -3.47 -17.18
N VAL A 164 2.50 -3.66 -18.49
CA VAL A 164 3.09 -2.76 -19.49
C VAL A 164 2.47 -1.37 -19.41
N GLU A 165 1.14 -1.29 -19.24
CA GLU A 165 0.43 -0.01 -19.09
C GLU A 165 0.89 0.75 -17.84
N LEU A 166 1.02 0.07 -16.70
CA LEU A 166 1.52 0.64 -15.45
C LEU A 166 2.95 1.17 -15.58
N MET A 167 3.83 0.49 -16.32
CA MET A 167 5.21 0.90 -16.52
C MET A 167 5.37 2.15 -17.40
N LYS A 168 4.30 2.64 -18.04
CA LYS A 168 4.30 3.95 -18.73
C LYS A 168 4.28 5.12 -17.74
N LEU A 169 3.86 4.90 -16.49
CA LEU A 169 3.84 5.93 -15.46
C LEU A 169 5.24 6.26 -14.95
N HIS A 170 5.47 7.54 -14.67
CA HIS A 170 6.78 8.02 -14.25
C HIS A 170 7.20 7.48 -12.88
N GLY A 171 8.24 6.63 -12.86
CA GLY A 171 8.78 6.05 -11.63
C GLY A 171 8.25 4.65 -11.30
N ILE A 172 7.44 4.05 -12.18
CA ILE A 172 6.99 2.66 -12.05
C ILE A 172 7.88 1.76 -12.91
N GLY A 173 8.72 0.96 -12.26
CA GLY A 173 9.48 -0.11 -12.89
C GLY A 173 8.83 -1.49 -12.72
N PRO A 174 9.46 -2.56 -13.25
CA PRO A 174 9.00 -3.95 -13.17
C PRO A 174 8.43 -4.36 -11.81
N LYS A 175 9.23 -4.20 -10.75
CA LYS A 175 8.86 -4.58 -9.38
C LYS A 175 7.63 -3.85 -8.87
N VAL A 176 7.54 -2.55 -9.11
CA VAL A 176 6.42 -1.73 -8.62
C VAL A 176 5.14 -2.05 -9.39
N ALA A 177 5.23 -2.23 -10.71
CA ALA A 177 4.11 -2.68 -11.54
C ALA A 177 3.59 -4.04 -11.05
N ASP A 178 4.48 -5.00 -10.80
CA ASP A 178 4.08 -6.32 -10.29
C ASP A 178 3.44 -6.24 -8.89
N CYS A 179 3.91 -5.33 -8.01
CA CYS A 179 3.26 -5.08 -6.72
C CYS A 179 1.81 -4.59 -6.91
N ILE A 180 1.59 -3.64 -7.82
CA ILE A 180 0.24 -3.11 -8.09
C ILE A 180 -0.65 -4.19 -8.71
N CYS A 181 -0.13 -4.96 -9.67
CA CYS A 181 -0.84 -6.07 -10.28
C CYS A 181 -1.31 -7.10 -9.23
N LEU A 182 -0.42 -7.52 -8.33
CA LEU A 182 -0.71 -8.51 -7.30
C LEU A 182 -1.67 -7.96 -6.23
N MET A 183 -1.38 -6.78 -5.68
CA MET A 183 -2.05 -6.28 -4.47
C MET A 183 -3.29 -5.43 -4.75
N SER A 184 -3.50 -4.96 -5.98
CA SER A 184 -4.59 -4.04 -6.31
C SER A 184 -5.40 -4.42 -7.56
N LEU A 185 -4.82 -5.15 -8.52
CA LEU A 185 -5.50 -5.56 -9.76
C LEU A 185 -5.91 -7.04 -9.79
N LYS A 186 -5.68 -7.79 -8.70
CA LYS A 186 -6.06 -9.21 -8.55
C LYS A 186 -5.33 -10.19 -9.49
N HIS A 187 -4.19 -9.79 -10.05
CA HIS A 187 -3.34 -10.70 -10.82
C HIS A 187 -2.49 -11.54 -9.87
N LEU A 188 -3.05 -12.64 -9.37
CA LEU A 188 -2.39 -13.54 -8.40
C LEU A 188 -1.17 -14.26 -8.99
N GLU A 189 -1.04 -14.29 -10.31
CA GLU A 189 0.15 -14.79 -11.03
C GLU A 189 1.33 -13.80 -11.04
N SER A 190 1.11 -12.56 -10.60
CA SER A 190 2.14 -11.52 -10.55
C SER A 190 3.13 -11.77 -9.41
N LEU A 191 4.43 -11.76 -9.72
CA LEU A 191 5.50 -11.92 -8.73
C LEU A 191 6.43 -10.70 -8.71
N PRO A 192 6.32 -9.83 -7.70
CA PRO A 192 7.27 -8.74 -7.51
C PRO A 192 8.63 -9.31 -7.07
N VAL A 193 9.65 -9.25 -7.92
CA VAL A 193 10.99 -9.74 -7.59
C VAL A 193 11.83 -8.59 -7.02
N ASP A 194 11.95 -8.54 -5.70
CA ASP A 194 12.88 -7.65 -5.01
C ASP A 194 14.17 -8.39 -4.60
N THR A 195 15.02 -7.74 -3.82
CA THR A 195 16.27 -8.33 -3.34
C THR A 195 16.04 -9.58 -2.48
N HIS A 196 14.96 -9.64 -1.70
CA HIS A 196 14.66 -10.79 -0.85
C HIS A 196 14.16 -11.98 -1.68
N VAL A 197 13.21 -11.74 -2.59
CA VAL A 197 12.74 -12.78 -3.51
C VAL A 197 13.88 -13.30 -4.38
N TYR A 198 14.75 -12.41 -4.85
CA TYR A 198 15.97 -12.79 -5.57
C TYR A 198 16.89 -13.68 -4.73
N GLN A 199 17.14 -13.34 -3.46
CA GLN A 199 17.96 -14.15 -2.57
C GLN A 199 17.36 -15.54 -2.36
N ILE A 200 16.04 -15.63 -2.13
CA ILE A 200 15.33 -16.92 -1.99
C ILE A 200 15.46 -17.74 -3.28
N ALA A 201 15.23 -17.12 -4.45
CA ALA A 201 15.36 -17.78 -5.74
C ALA A 201 16.78 -18.33 -5.94
N ALA A 202 17.80 -17.51 -5.76
CA ALA A 202 19.20 -17.89 -5.96
C ALA A 202 19.67 -18.96 -4.96
N GLN A 203 19.19 -18.91 -3.71
CA GLN A 203 19.58 -19.88 -2.69
C GLN A 203 18.89 -21.23 -2.89
N ASN A 204 17.59 -21.26 -3.21
CA ASN A 204 16.80 -22.49 -3.08
C ASN A 204 16.36 -23.10 -4.41
N TYR A 205 16.28 -22.32 -5.49
CA TYR A 205 15.62 -22.73 -6.75
C TYR A 205 16.52 -22.61 -7.98
N LEU A 206 17.32 -21.54 -8.08
CA LEU A 206 18.13 -21.19 -9.24
C LEU A 206 19.60 -20.94 -8.85
N PRO A 207 20.39 -21.99 -8.56
CA PRO A 207 21.76 -21.86 -8.03
C PRO A 207 22.71 -21.06 -8.93
N HIS A 208 22.46 -21.03 -10.24
CA HIS A 208 23.28 -20.30 -11.22
C HIS A 208 23.13 -18.76 -11.12
N LEU A 209 22.17 -18.26 -10.31
CA LEU A 209 22.03 -16.85 -9.98
C LEU A 209 22.86 -16.44 -8.76
N ARG A 210 23.41 -17.38 -7.99
CA ARG A 210 24.20 -17.08 -6.78
C ARG A 210 25.40 -16.18 -7.10
N GLY A 211 25.63 -15.18 -6.26
CA GLY A 211 26.77 -14.27 -6.37
C GLY A 211 26.63 -13.17 -7.43
N LYS A 212 25.57 -13.15 -8.25
CA LYS A 212 25.30 -12.03 -9.15
C LYS A 212 24.81 -10.83 -8.35
N LYS A 213 25.45 -9.66 -8.54
CA LYS A 213 25.17 -8.44 -7.77
C LYS A 213 23.95 -7.65 -8.26
N ASN A 214 23.65 -7.71 -9.56
CA ASN A 214 22.58 -6.94 -10.19
C ASN A 214 21.54 -7.87 -10.81
N VAL A 215 20.26 -7.62 -10.52
CA VAL A 215 19.15 -8.32 -11.15
C VAL A 215 18.88 -7.67 -12.51
N THR A 216 19.22 -8.39 -13.58
CA THR A 216 18.89 -7.97 -14.95
C THR A 216 17.41 -8.25 -15.24
N GLU A 217 16.85 -7.59 -16.26
CA GLU A 217 15.47 -7.85 -16.70
C GLU A 217 15.25 -9.32 -17.10
N LYS A 218 16.24 -9.94 -17.74
CA LYS A 218 16.22 -11.37 -18.06
C LYS A 218 16.13 -12.25 -16.80
N MET A 219 16.94 -11.94 -15.79
CA MET A 219 16.89 -12.67 -14.50
C MET A 219 15.58 -12.44 -13.77
N TYR A 220 15.05 -11.22 -13.81
CA TYR A 220 13.75 -10.88 -13.23
C TYR A 220 12.63 -11.74 -13.86
N ALA A 221 12.60 -11.81 -15.19
CA ALA A 221 11.63 -12.62 -15.93
C ALA A 221 11.79 -14.11 -15.62
N GLU A 222 13.02 -14.63 -15.65
CA GLU A 222 13.33 -16.02 -15.35
C GLU A 222 12.86 -16.45 -13.95
N ILE A 223 13.12 -15.63 -12.93
CA ILE A 223 12.65 -15.89 -11.56
C ILE A 223 11.12 -15.92 -11.52
N GLY A 224 10.47 -14.91 -12.13
CA GLY A 224 9.02 -14.84 -12.18
C GLY A 224 8.38 -16.05 -12.87
N ASP A 225 8.91 -16.45 -14.03
CA ASP A 225 8.40 -17.60 -14.79
C ASP A 225 8.62 -18.92 -14.05
N HIS A 226 9.77 -19.07 -13.39
CA HIS A 226 10.06 -20.25 -12.59
C HIS A 226 9.05 -20.44 -11.45
N PHE A 227 8.80 -19.39 -10.66
CA PHE A 227 7.84 -19.47 -9.56
C PHE A 227 6.39 -19.65 -10.02
N ARG A 228 5.98 -19.01 -11.13
CA ARG A 228 4.65 -19.24 -11.75
C ARG A 228 4.44 -20.66 -12.27
N THR A 229 5.52 -21.39 -12.54
CA THR A 229 5.44 -22.79 -12.97
C THR A 229 5.33 -23.73 -11.77
N LEU A 230 5.89 -23.34 -10.62
CA LEU A 230 5.90 -24.14 -9.40
C LEU A 230 4.61 -24.03 -8.57
N TYR A 231 3.99 -22.85 -8.58
CA TYR A 231 2.82 -22.50 -7.77
C TYR A 231 1.74 -21.88 -8.66
#